data_AF-A0A0V1IQX0-F1
#
_entry.id   AF-A0A0V1IQX0-F1
#
_cell.length_a   1.000
_cell.length_b   1.000
_cell.length_c   1.000
_cell.angle_alpha   90.00
_cell.angle_beta   90.00
_cell.angle_gamma   90.00
#
_symmetry.space_group_name_H-M   'P 1'
#
loop_
_entity.id
_entity.type
_entity.pdbx_description
1 polymer ?
#
loop_
_entity_poly.entity_id
_entity_poly.type
_entity_poly.pdbx_seq_one_letter_code
_entity_poly.pdbx_strand_id
1 'polypeptide(L)'
;MEWKLLEDDSEKKQQKGKRNQQASTSQNASETEITRKLKCLKKIWNDFKRVLCVKKCYKYVNEQPEVDLDTISTNNDKLTIVFDLDSTLVFSRREIQFDEQCSIELIKYCVAIRPHCRTLLETIRPFCNIVVYSAGSRRYVHDVVEHLDGEKKFFDKVLNRNNCQLENGVFIKDLRKTGYPLERTVWIDDKVESFPFQPYNGI
;
A
#
# COMPACT_ATOMS: atom_id res chain seq x y z
N MET A 1 -36.68 -61.96 34.54
CA MET A 1 -37.95 -61.37 35.01
C MET A 1 -37.62 -59.94 35.42
N GLU A 2 -38.05 -58.85 34.76
CA GLU A 2 -39.44 -58.49 34.35
C GLU A 2 -40.36 -58.42 35.58
N TRP A 3 -41.09 -57.35 35.95
CA TRP A 3 -41.45 -56.01 35.39
C TRP A 3 -41.80 -55.07 36.60
N LYS A 4 -42.10 -53.75 36.58
CA LYS A 4 -42.31 -52.62 35.61
C LYS A 4 -42.07 -51.27 36.37
N LEU A 5 -41.82 -50.09 35.75
CA LEU A 5 -42.76 -48.99 35.37
C LEU A 5 -43.92 -48.70 36.37
N LEU A 6 -44.29 -47.45 36.73
CA LEU A 6 -43.73 -46.08 36.50
C LEU A 6 -43.40 -45.42 37.87
N GLU A 7 -43.60 -44.14 38.27
CA GLU A 7 -44.10 -42.82 37.75
C GLU A 7 -43.72 -41.75 38.82
N ASP A 8 -43.46 -40.45 38.64
CA ASP A 8 -43.21 -39.50 37.52
C ASP A 8 -42.12 -38.49 37.99
N ASP A 9 -41.55 -37.64 37.11
CA ASP A 9 -40.68 -36.52 37.52
C ASP A 9 -40.68 -35.36 36.48
N SER A 10 -41.66 -34.45 36.61
CA SER A 10 -42.12 -33.55 35.52
C SER A 10 -41.47 -32.15 35.46
N GLU A 11 -40.27 -31.93 36.02
CA GLU A 11 -39.73 -30.58 36.28
C GLU A 11 -38.50 -30.11 35.45
N LYS A 12 -38.31 -30.56 34.20
CA LYS A 12 -37.18 -30.12 33.33
C LYS A 12 -37.56 -29.66 31.91
N LYS A 13 -38.43 -28.66 31.79
CA LYS A 13 -38.84 -28.08 30.48
C LYS A 13 -38.87 -26.54 30.38
N GLN A 14 -37.87 -25.80 30.90
CA GLN A 14 -37.78 -24.35 30.59
C GLN A 14 -36.39 -23.68 30.50
N GLN A 15 -35.28 -24.42 30.34
CA GLN A 15 -33.94 -23.78 30.23
C GLN A 15 -32.95 -24.42 29.22
N LYS A 16 -33.40 -24.71 27.99
CA LYS A 16 -32.50 -25.17 26.90
C LYS A 16 -32.85 -24.61 25.52
N GLY A 17 -32.91 -23.28 25.39
CA GLY A 17 -33.32 -22.61 24.15
C GLY A 17 -32.72 -21.22 23.84
N LYS A 18 -31.77 -20.70 24.63
CA LYS A 18 -31.18 -19.35 24.44
C LYS A 18 -29.67 -19.28 24.74
N ARG A 19 -28.83 -20.02 23.98
CA ARG A 19 -27.36 -19.89 24.12
C ARG A 19 -26.49 -20.06 22.86
N ASN A 20 -27.10 -20.20 21.66
CA ASN A 20 -26.38 -20.34 20.38
C ASN A 20 -26.74 -19.25 19.34
N GLN A 21 -26.77 -17.97 19.76
CA GLN A 21 -27.04 -16.83 18.86
C GLN A 21 -26.16 -15.58 19.10
N GLN A 22 -25.06 -15.69 19.86
CA GLN A 22 -24.17 -14.55 20.19
C GLN A 22 -22.70 -14.73 19.78
N ALA A 23 -22.32 -15.87 19.18
CA ALA A 23 -20.95 -16.10 18.69
C ALA A 23 -20.77 -15.78 17.19
N SER A 24 -21.84 -15.69 16.41
CA SER A 24 -21.80 -15.53 14.95
C SER A 24 -21.89 -14.08 14.46
N THR A 25 -22.31 -13.14 15.31
CA THR A 25 -22.64 -11.77 14.88
C THR A 25 -21.41 -10.89 14.64
N SER A 26 -20.31 -11.13 15.37
CA SER A 26 -19.10 -10.28 15.33
C SER A 26 -18.21 -10.54 14.11
N GLN A 27 -17.99 -11.81 13.74
CA GLN A 27 -17.17 -12.17 12.56
C GLN A 27 -17.87 -11.78 11.24
N ASN A 28 -19.18 -12.01 11.12
CA ASN A 28 -19.94 -11.61 9.94
C ASN A 28 -19.93 -10.08 9.70
N ALA A 29 -19.82 -9.27 10.75
CA ALA A 29 -19.83 -7.80 10.64
C ALA A 29 -18.54 -7.26 10.00
N SER A 30 -17.37 -7.73 10.43
CA SER A 30 -16.08 -7.29 9.84
C SER A 30 -15.91 -7.79 8.40
N GLU A 31 -16.31 -9.04 8.13
CA GLU A 31 -16.20 -9.66 6.81
C GLU A 31 -17.15 -9.03 5.78
N THR A 32 -18.37 -8.66 6.18
CA THR A 32 -19.28 -7.89 5.32
C THR A 32 -18.82 -6.44 5.09
N GLU A 33 -18.16 -5.80 6.06
CA GLU A 33 -17.59 -4.47 5.84
C GLU A 33 -16.37 -4.50 4.90
N ILE A 34 -15.48 -5.48 5.04
CA ILE A 34 -14.37 -5.73 4.09
C ILE A 34 -14.95 -5.94 2.68
N THR A 35 -15.98 -6.78 2.55
CA THR A 35 -16.68 -7.03 1.28
C THR A 35 -17.30 -5.76 0.70
N ARG A 36 -17.91 -4.90 1.53
CA ARG A 36 -18.46 -3.60 1.12
C ARG A 36 -17.37 -2.63 0.65
N LYS A 37 -16.24 -2.56 1.35
CA LYS A 37 -15.06 -1.75 0.98
C LYS A 37 -14.48 -2.23 -0.37
N LEU A 38 -14.27 -3.54 -0.54
CA LEU A 38 -13.83 -4.15 -1.81
C LEU A 38 -14.80 -3.87 -2.96
N LYS A 39 -16.12 -3.89 -2.73
CA LYS A 39 -17.14 -3.54 -3.74
C LYS A 39 -17.07 -2.06 -4.14
N CYS A 40 -16.80 -1.17 -3.18
CA CYS A 40 -16.58 0.26 -3.46
C CYS A 40 -15.30 0.48 -4.29
N LEU A 41 -14.18 -0.13 -3.87
CA LEU A 41 -12.90 -0.07 -4.58
C LEU A 41 -13.02 -0.61 -6.02
N LYS A 42 -13.74 -1.71 -6.24
CA LYS A 42 -14.03 -2.23 -7.60
C LYS A 42 -14.82 -1.24 -8.47
N LYS A 43 -15.76 -0.46 -7.88
CA LYS A 43 -16.45 0.60 -8.62
C LYS A 43 -15.50 1.72 -9.00
N ILE A 44 -14.76 2.26 -8.02
CA ILE A 44 -13.78 3.34 -8.21
C ILE A 44 -12.76 2.95 -9.29
N TRP A 45 -12.24 1.72 -9.24
CA TRP A 45 -11.30 1.16 -10.21
C TRP A 45 -11.87 1.08 -11.64
N ASN A 46 -13.14 0.71 -11.79
CA ASN A 46 -13.79 0.68 -13.10
C ASN A 46 -14.06 2.09 -13.65
N ASP A 47 -14.44 3.03 -12.79
CA ASP A 47 -14.62 4.43 -13.16
C ASP A 47 -13.27 5.10 -13.50
N PHE A 48 -12.20 4.75 -12.79
CA PHE A 48 -10.81 5.20 -12.98
C PHE A 48 -10.19 4.67 -14.28
N LYS A 49 -10.34 3.37 -14.58
CA LYS A 49 -9.91 2.77 -15.86
C LYS A 49 -10.53 3.45 -17.07
N ARG A 50 -11.78 3.93 -16.96
CA ARG A 50 -12.46 4.68 -18.03
C ARG A 50 -11.84 6.05 -18.29
N VAL A 51 -11.11 6.62 -17.34
CA VAL A 51 -10.51 7.96 -17.42
C VAL A 51 -9.05 7.93 -17.87
N LEU A 52 -8.22 7.02 -17.34
CA LEU A 52 -6.77 7.03 -17.61
C LEU A 52 -6.30 6.34 -18.90
N CYS A 53 -7.16 5.65 -19.67
CA CYS A 53 -6.76 4.96 -20.91
C CYS A 53 -6.49 5.89 -22.11
N VAL A 54 -5.90 7.08 -21.89
CA VAL A 54 -5.41 7.98 -22.92
C VAL A 54 -4.08 7.45 -23.48
N LYS A 55 -4.12 6.88 -24.69
CA LYS A 55 -2.93 6.29 -25.34
C LYS A 55 -1.87 7.35 -25.69
N LYS A 56 -0.85 7.50 -24.85
CA LYS A 56 0.43 8.13 -25.21
C LYS A 56 1.49 7.05 -25.47
N CYS A 57 1.93 6.92 -26.71
CA CYS A 57 2.96 5.97 -27.10
C CYS A 57 4.36 6.54 -26.83
N TYR A 58 4.89 6.30 -25.63
CA TYR A 58 6.31 6.51 -25.35
C TYR A 58 7.15 5.41 -26.04
N LYS A 59 8.30 5.78 -26.61
CA LYS A 59 9.22 4.80 -27.22
C LYS A 59 9.98 4.07 -26.11
N TYR A 60 9.74 2.77 -25.98
CA TYR A 60 10.50 1.90 -25.08
C TYR A 60 11.95 1.78 -25.53
N VAL A 61 12.89 2.04 -24.62
CA VAL A 61 14.30 1.66 -24.76
C VAL A 61 14.49 0.33 -24.03
N ASN A 62 14.28 -0.76 -24.75
CA ASN A 62 14.22 -2.10 -24.17
C ASN A 62 15.59 -2.80 -24.28
N GLU A 63 16.59 -2.32 -23.54
CA GLU A 63 17.92 -2.94 -23.46
C GLU A 63 18.63 -2.63 -22.13
N GLN A 64 18.42 -3.49 -21.14
CA GLN A 64 19.28 -3.68 -19.97
C GLN A 64 19.21 -5.18 -19.58
N PRO A 65 20.26 -5.76 -18.96
CA PRO A 65 20.28 -7.18 -18.63
C PRO A 65 19.10 -7.60 -17.74
N GLU A 66 18.66 -8.84 -17.89
CA GLU A 66 17.72 -9.46 -16.96
C GLU A 66 18.33 -9.43 -15.55
N VAL A 67 17.62 -8.81 -14.62
CA VAL A 67 17.96 -8.87 -13.20
C VAL A 67 17.50 -10.23 -12.70
N ASP A 68 18.43 -11.07 -12.30
CA ASP A 68 18.15 -12.42 -11.79
C ASP A 68 17.07 -12.39 -10.70
N LEU A 69 15.91 -12.98 -11.01
CA LEU A 69 14.69 -12.92 -10.21
C LEU A 69 14.71 -13.94 -9.06
N ASP A 70 15.53 -14.99 -9.16
CA ASP A 70 15.47 -16.15 -8.26
C ASP A 70 15.99 -15.82 -6.84
N THR A 71 16.65 -14.67 -6.67
CA THR A 71 17.15 -14.19 -5.37
C THR A 71 16.06 -13.54 -4.49
N ILE A 72 14.85 -13.27 -5.00
CA ILE A 72 13.77 -12.57 -4.25
C ILE A 72 12.51 -13.44 -4.06
N SER A 73 12.64 -14.49 -3.24
CA SER A 73 11.49 -15.15 -2.59
C SER A 73 11.20 -14.45 -1.26
N THR A 74 9.98 -14.00 -0.96
CA THR A 74 8.93 -14.88 -0.39
C THR A 74 7.50 -14.33 -0.53
N ASN A 75 7.27 -13.26 -1.32
CA ASN A 75 5.97 -12.56 -1.38
C ASN A 75 5.51 -12.11 -2.79
N ASN A 76 5.92 -12.83 -3.85
CA ASN A 76 5.55 -12.50 -5.23
C ASN A 76 4.03 -12.63 -5.53
N ASP A 77 3.27 -13.34 -4.70
CA ASP A 77 1.80 -13.42 -4.82
C ASP A 77 1.08 -12.13 -4.42
N LYS A 78 1.71 -11.23 -3.67
CA LYS A 78 1.10 -9.94 -3.32
C LYS A 78 1.09 -8.99 -4.52
N LEU A 79 0.26 -7.94 -4.43
CA LEU A 79 0.46 -6.76 -5.26
C LEU A 79 1.62 -5.93 -4.68
N THR A 80 2.27 -5.12 -5.50
CA THR A 80 3.28 -4.15 -5.03
C THR A 80 2.79 -2.75 -5.36
N ILE A 81 2.86 -1.83 -4.38
CA ILE A 81 2.53 -0.41 -4.58
C ILE A 81 3.79 0.42 -4.34
N VAL A 82 4.21 1.15 -5.37
CA VAL A 82 5.36 2.06 -5.37
C VAL A 82 4.86 3.48 -5.24
N PHE A 83 5.33 4.21 -4.23
CA PHE A 83 5.02 5.61 -4.00
C PHE A 83 6.26 6.50 -4.19
N ASP A 84 6.10 7.65 -4.84
CA ASP A 84 7.02 8.78 -4.59
C ASP A 84 6.79 9.39 -3.18
N LEU A 85 7.70 10.25 -2.72
CA LEU A 85 7.55 10.99 -1.48
C LEU A 85 6.93 12.38 -1.70
N ASP A 86 7.56 13.21 -2.52
CA ASP A 86 7.31 14.65 -2.57
C ASP A 86 6.07 14.96 -3.42
N SER A 87 5.18 15.82 -2.90
CA SER A 87 3.80 16.00 -3.38
C SER A 87 2.91 14.74 -3.32
N THR A 88 3.46 13.59 -2.94
CA THR A 88 2.82 12.26 -3.07
C THR A 88 2.41 11.73 -1.70
N LEU A 89 3.37 11.42 -0.81
CA LEU A 89 3.12 11.04 0.59
C LEU A 89 3.41 12.18 1.58
N VAL A 90 4.29 13.12 1.22
CA VAL A 90 4.69 14.28 2.02
C VAL A 90 4.75 15.55 1.17
N PHE A 91 4.82 16.71 1.84
CA PHE A 91 5.20 17.99 1.24
C PHE A 91 6.41 18.56 1.98
N SER A 92 7.40 19.06 1.24
CA SER A 92 8.68 19.50 1.80
C SER A 92 9.08 20.89 1.29
N ARG A 93 9.64 21.71 2.19
CA ARG A 93 10.23 23.03 1.90
C ARG A 93 11.44 23.26 2.80
N ARG A 94 12.24 24.30 2.52
CA ARG A 94 13.33 24.75 3.40
C ARG A 94 12.85 25.62 4.58
N GLU A 95 11.59 26.05 4.52
CA GLU A 95 10.95 27.02 5.41
C GLU A 95 9.55 26.50 5.77
N ILE A 96 9.03 26.92 6.92
CA ILE A 96 7.65 26.63 7.35
C ILE A 96 6.70 27.55 6.58
N GLN A 97 5.65 26.97 6.00
CA GLN A 97 4.55 27.67 5.33
C GLN A 97 3.21 27.49 6.06
N PHE A 98 3.06 26.43 6.88
CA PHE A 98 1.86 26.11 7.66
C PHE A 98 2.19 25.20 8.86
N ASP A 99 1.32 25.21 9.87
CA ASP A 99 1.59 24.69 11.22
C ASP A 99 1.81 23.17 11.27
N GLU A 100 1.30 22.42 10.31
CA GLU A 100 1.45 20.95 10.23
C GLU A 100 2.83 20.48 9.72
N GLN A 101 3.77 21.39 9.44
CA GLN A 101 5.15 21.04 9.04
C GLN A 101 6.07 20.82 10.25
N CYS A 102 6.66 19.63 10.36
CA CYS A 102 7.72 19.33 11.32
C CYS A 102 9.10 19.71 10.73
N SER A 103 9.98 20.32 11.54
CA SER A 103 11.36 20.61 11.13
C SER A 103 12.26 19.38 11.29
N ILE A 104 12.88 18.92 10.20
CA ILE A 104 13.87 17.85 10.21
C ILE A 104 15.26 18.49 10.07
N GLU A 105 15.85 18.87 11.21
CA GLU A 105 17.11 19.64 11.28
C GLU A 105 18.27 18.99 10.51
N LEU A 106 18.35 17.65 10.52
CA LEU A 106 19.39 16.87 9.86
C LEU A 106 19.48 17.12 8.35
N ILE A 107 18.39 17.54 7.70
CA ILE A 107 18.35 17.87 6.26
C ILE A 107 18.04 19.35 6.00
N LYS A 108 17.63 20.10 7.02
CA LYS A 108 17.14 21.50 6.91
C LYS A 108 15.94 21.61 5.96
N TYR A 109 14.94 20.76 6.21
CA TYR A 109 13.63 20.82 5.57
C TYR A 109 12.51 20.81 6.62
N CYS A 110 11.45 21.54 6.33
CA CYS A 110 10.17 21.52 7.04
C CYS A 110 9.22 20.62 6.23
N VAL A 111 8.74 19.54 6.84
CA VAL A 111 8.04 18.44 6.16
C VAL A 111 6.68 18.21 6.80
N ALA A 112 5.62 18.22 5.99
CA ALA A 112 4.29 17.81 6.41
C ALA A 112 3.95 16.44 5.79
N ILE A 113 3.39 15.54 6.61
CA ILE A 113 2.84 14.28 6.14
C ILE A 113 1.46 14.54 5.53
N ARG A 114 1.18 14.02 4.33
CA ARG A 114 -0.09 14.23 3.65
C ARG A 114 -1.26 13.70 4.50
N PRO A 115 -2.39 14.43 4.61
CA PRO A 115 -3.55 13.96 5.37
C PRO A 115 -3.96 12.53 4.99
N HIS A 116 -4.26 11.72 6.02
CA HIS A 116 -4.57 10.29 5.91
C HIS A 116 -3.45 9.37 5.37
N CYS A 117 -2.23 9.85 5.12
CA CYS A 117 -1.12 9.01 4.61
C CYS A 117 -0.85 7.76 5.47
N ARG A 118 -0.71 7.92 6.80
CA ARG A 118 -0.50 6.79 7.72
C ARG A 118 -1.67 5.79 7.68
N THR A 119 -2.91 6.30 7.66
CA THR A 119 -4.13 5.48 7.57
C THR A 119 -4.22 4.72 6.25
N LEU A 120 -3.79 5.32 5.13
CA LEU A 120 -3.71 4.67 3.82
C LEU A 120 -2.69 3.53 3.87
N LEU A 121 -1.47 3.79 4.34
CA LEU A 121 -0.39 2.80 4.45
C LEU A 121 -0.83 1.62 5.33
N GLU A 122 -1.40 1.88 6.50
CA GLU A 122 -1.95 0.88 7.41
C GLU A 122 -3.08 0.05 6.76
N THR A 123 -3.99 0.70 6.03
CA THR A 123 -5.11 0.02 5.36
C THR A 123 -4.65 -0.90 4.23
N ILE A 124 -3.63 -0.54 3.47
CA ILE A 124 -3.14 -1.35 2.33
C ILE A 124 -2.12 -2.42 2.75
N ARG A 125 -1.42 -2.23 3.87
CA ARG A 125 -0.30 -3.08 4.34
C ARG A 125 -0.57 -4.60 4.36
N PRO A 126 -1.76 -5.10 4.72
CA PRO A 126 -2.02 -6.54 4.66
C PRO A 126 -1.94 -7.12 3.23
N PHE A 127 -2.38 -6.35 2.24
CA PHE A 127 -2.69 -6.80 0.88
C PHE A 127 -1.53 -6.64 -0.12
N CYS A 128 -0.58 -5.75 0.15
CA CYS A 128 0.50 -5.42 -0.77
C CYS A 128 1.87 -5.28 -0.09
N ASN A 129 2.92 -5.46 -0.89
CA ASN A 129 4.24 -4.93 -0.60
C ASN A 129 4.22 -3.41 -0.84
N ILE A 130 4.80 -2.60 0.06
CA ILE A 130 4.85 -1.14 -0.07
C ILE A 130 6.28 -0.69 -0.29
N VAL A 131 6.52 0.07 -1.36
CA VAL A 131 7.84 0.56 -1.77
C VAL A 131 7.84 2.07 -1.88
N VAL A 132 8.89 2.72 -1.38
CA VAL A 132 9.18 4.14 -1.67
C VAL A 132 10.19 4.22 -2.83
N TYR A 133 9.97 5.11 -3.79
CA TYR A 133 10.94 5.41 -4.86
C TYR A 133 10.97 6.89 -5.20
N SER A 134 11.86 7.64 -4.54
CA SER A 134 11.99 9.09 -4.70
C SER A 134 13.25 9.51 -5.45
N ALA A 135 13.16 10.61 -6.22
CA ALA A 135 14.31 11.30 -6.81
C ALA A 135 15.07 12.20 -5.81
N GLY A 136 14.67 12.21 -4.53
CA GLY A 136 15.40 12.84 -3.42
C GLY A 136 16.74 12.17 -3.12
N SER A 137 17.68 12.92 -2.54
CA SER A 137 19.01 12.36 -2.17
C SER A 137 18.88 11.30 -1.08
N ARG A 138 19.82 10.35 -1.01
CA ARG A 138 19.79 9.24 -0.02
C ARG A 138 19.50 9.70 1.42
N ARG A 139 20.14 10.78 1.88
CA ARG A 139 19.92 11.34 3.24
C ARG A 139 18.53 11.96 3.38
N TYR A 140 18.10 12.76 2.39
CA TYR A 140 16.75 13.33 2.39
C TYR A 140 15.67 12.24 2.46
N VAL A 141 15.75 11.23 1.61
CA VAL A 141 14.80 10.11 1.56
C VAL A 141 14.83 9.30 2.86
N HIS A 142 16.01 9.08 3.45
CA HIS A 142 16.13 8.38 4.73
C HIS A 142 15.47 9.15 5.88
N ASP A 143 15.84 10.42 6.07
CA ASP A 143 15.39 11.22 7.22
C ASP A 143 13.87 11.50 7.14
N VAL A 144 13.32 11.64 5.93
CA VAL A 144 11.86 11.75 5.69
C VAL A 144 11.12 10.43 5.91
N VAL A 145 11.68 9.30 5.48
CA VAL A 145 11.07 7.98 5.73
C VAL A 145 11.14 7.62 7.21
N GLU A 146 12.20 7.97 7.94
CA GLU A 146 12.27 7.73 9.39
C GLU A 146 11.24 8.59 10.14
N HIS A 147 10.97 9.82 9.69
CA HIS A 147 9.87 10.65 10.21
C HIS A 147 8.48 10.05 9.90
N LEU A 148 8.31 9.42 8.72
CA LEU A 148 7.04 8.81 8.31
C LEU A 148 6.81 7.39 8.88
N ASP A 149 7.86 6.59 9.08
CA ASP A 149 7.79 5.16 9.43
C ASP A 149 9.04 4.69 10.21
N GLY A 150 9.48 5.43 11.24
CA GLY A 150 10.62 5.02 12.08
C GLY A 150 10.43 3.68 12.82
N GLU A 151 9.18 3.28 13.06
CA GLU A 151 8.84 1.94 13.55
C GLU A 151 8.91 0.83 12.47
N LYS A 152 9.12 1.19 11.20
CA LYS A 152 9.33 0.30 10.05
C LYS A 152 8.19 -0.71 9.85
N LYS A 153 6.96 -0.21 9.98
CA LYS A 153 5.70 -0.96 9.87
C LYS A 153 5.21 -1.07 8.42
N PHE A 154 5.44 -0.05 7.61
CA PHE A 154 4.81 0.11 6.31
C PHE A 154 5.71 -0.31 5.15
N PHE A 155 6.94 0.22 5.08
CA PHE A 155 7.75 0.11 3.86
C PHE A 155 8.65 -1.13 3.82
N ASP A 156 8.43 -2.02 2.86
CA ASP A 156 9.26 -3.20 2.61
C ASP A 156 10.58 -2.85 1.91
N LYS A 157 10.60 -1.76 1.12
CA LYS A 157 11.79 -1.31 0.38
C LYS A 157 11.77 0.21 0.13
N VAL A 158 12.96 0.83 0.17
CA VAL A 158 13.14 2.27 -0.05
C VAL A 158 14.24 2.51 -1.08
N LEU A 159 13.87 3.16 -2.19
CA LEU A 159 14.75 3.59 -3.26
C LEU A 159 14.84 5.13 -3.29
N ASN A 160 16.02 5.63 -3.64
CA ASN A 160 16.35 7.06 -3.67
C ASN A 160 17.05 7.41 -4.99
N ARG A 161 17.49 8.68 -5.15
CA ARG A 161 18.22 9.18 -6.33
C ARG A 161 19.36 8.27 -6.81
N ASN A 162 20.08 7.59 -5.91
CA ASN A 162 21.18 6.70 -6.28
C ASN A 162 20.72 5.43 -7.03
N ASN A 163 19.41 5.18 -7.07
CA ASN A 163 18.78 4.10 -7.83
C ASN A 163 18.15 4.59 -9.15
N CYS A 164 18.14 5.90 -9.41
CA CYS A 164 17.62 6.49 -10.64
C CYS A 164 18.69 6.53 -11.75
N GLN A 165 18.25 6.54 -13.00
CA GLN A 165 19.07 6.83 -14.17
C GLN A 165 19.05 8.34 -14.41
N LEU A 166 20.19 8.95 -14.72
CA LEU A 166 20.29 10.40 -14.99
C LEU A 166 20.40 10.63 -16.50
N GLU A 167 19.35 11.20 -17.10
CA GLU A 167 19.32 11.55 -18.53
C GLU A 167 18.91 13.00 -18.70
N ASN A 168 19.68 13.77 -19.48
CA ASN A 168 19.38 15.18 -19.81
C ASN A 168 19.10 16.09 -18.58
N GLY A 169 19.69 15.75 -17.42
CA GLY A 169 19.46 16.45 -16.14
C GLY A 169 18.27 15.96 -15.32
N VAL A 170 17.48 15.01 -15.82
CA VAL A 170 16.30 14.41 -15.17
C VAL A 170 16.67 13.07 -14.53
N PHE A 171 16.21 12.84 -13.30
CA PHE A 171 16.33 11.55 -12.62
C PHE A 171 15.16 10.64 -12.97
N ILE A 172 15.35 9.80 -13.98
CA ILE A 172 14.38 8.80 -14.42
C ILE A 172 14.41 7.61 -13.45
N LYS A 173 13.23 7.18 -13.01
CA LYS A 173 13.06 6.01 -12.14
C LYS A 173 12.69 4.79 -13.01
N ASP A 174 13.16 3.60 -12.65
CA ASP A 174 12.89 2.35 -13.38
C ASP A 174 12.38 1.27 -12.42
N LEU A 175 11.13 0.83 -12.59
CA LEU A 175 10.51 -0.16 -11.70
C LEU A 175 11.30 -1.46 -11.60
N ARG A 176 12.12 -1.83 -12.59
CA ARG A 176 12.97 -3.03 -12.52
C ARG A 176 13.94 -2.98 -11.33
N LYS A 177 14.35 -1.78 -10.88
CA LYS A 177 15.19 -1.58 -9.67
C LYS A 177 14.46 -1.93 -8.36
N THR A 178 13.13 -2.02 -8.37
CA THR A 178 12.34 -2.49 -7.22
C THR A 178 12.50 -3.98 -6.98
N GLY A 179 12.75 -4.78 -8.03
CA GLY A 179 12.87 -6.24 -7.94
C GLY A 179 11.53 -6.98 -7.77
N TYR A 180 10.39 -6.32 -7.99
CA TYR A 180 9.07 -6.95 -7.98
C TYR A 180 8.51 -7.13 -9.41
N PRO A 181 7.64 -8.15 -9.66
CA PRO A 181 7.03 -8.37 -10.97
C PRO A 181 6.21 -7.16 -11.46
N LEU A 182 6.45 -6.73 -12.71
CA LEU A 182 5.83 -5.52 -13.26
C LEU A 182 4.32 -5.68 -13.47
N GLU A 183 3.83 -6.88 -13.80
CA GLU A 183 2.41 -7.18 -13.97
C GLU A 183 1.62 -7.18 -12.64
N ARG A 184 2.32 -7.13 -11.49
CA ARG A 184 1.73 -7.02 -10.15
C ARG A 184 2.02 -5.68 -9.45
N THR A 185 2.71 -4.76 -10.14
CA THR A 185 3.19 -3.50 -9.56
C THR A 185 2.36 -2.31 -10.05
N VAL A 186 1.88 -1.48 -9.13
CA VAL A 186 1.24 -0.18 -9.37
C VAL A 186 2.14 0.91 -8.81
N TRP A 187 2.20 2.05 -9.49
CA TRP A 187 3.02 3.20 -9.12
C TRP A 187 2.15 4.45 -8.98
N ILE A 188 2.36 5.23 -7.92
CA ILE A 188 1.69 6.50 -7.65
C ILE A 188 2.80 7.57 -7.53
N ASP A 189 2.79 8.56 -8.42
CA ASP A 189 3.86 9.56 -8.60
C ASP A 189 3.22 10.88 -9.06
N ASP A 190 3.69 12.05 -8.61
CA ASP A 190 3.11 13.33 -9.03
C ASP A 190 3.54 13.78 -10.45
N LYS A 191 4.49 13.06 -11.08
CA LYS A 191 5.11 13.41 -12.36
C LYS A 191 5.06 12.25 -13.34
N VAL A 192 4.47 12.47 -14.52
CA VAL A 192 4.46 11.50 -15.63
C VAL A 192 5.87 11.27 -16.18
N GLU A 193 6.75 12.26 -16.03
CA GLU A 193 8.16 12.23 -16.40
C GLU A 193 9.00 11.27 -15.53
N SER A 194 8.50 10.85 -14.36
CA SER A 194 9.20 9.91 -13.48
C SER A 194 9.34 8.51 -14.08
N PHE A 195 8.38 8.07 -14.92
CA PHE A 195 8.18 6.66 -15.27
C PHE A 195 8.09 6.31 -16.79
N PRO A 196 8.92 6.88 -17.68
CA PRO A 196 8.83 6.67 -19.13
C PRO A 196 9.03 5.22 -19.59
N PHE A 197 9.69 4.38 -18.78
CA PHE A 197 9.89 2.95 -19.07
C PHE A 197 8.69 2.06 -18.70
N GLN A 198 7.79 2.53 -17.84
CA GLN A 198 6.62 1.77 -17.37
C GLN A 198 5.31 2.62 -17.37
N PRO A 199 4.93 3.24 -18.51
CA PRO A 199 3.79 4.16 -18.60
C PRO A 199 2.42 3.56 -18.27
N TYR A 200 2.29 2.22 -18.27
CA TYR A 200 1.04 1.51 -17.95
C TYR A 200 0.93 1.08 -16.47
N ASN A 201 1.95 1.32 -15.66
CA ASN A 201 1.97 1.01 -14.23
C ASN A 201 1.64 2.23 -13.34
N GLY A 202 1.73 3.44 -13.89
CA GLY A 202 1.51 4.70 -13.19
C GLY A 202 0.04 5.10 -13.00
N ILE A 203 -0.19 5.96 -12.00
CA ILE A 203 -1.46 6.58 -11.59
C ILE A 203 -1.22 8.07 -11.38
#